data_AF-A0A553P458-F1
#
_entry.id   AF-A0A553P458-F1
#
_cell.length_a   1.000
_cell.length_b   1.000
_cell.length_c   1.000
_cell.angle_alpha   90.00
_cell.angle_beta   90.00
_cell.angle_gamma   90.00
#
_symmetry.space_group_name_H-M   'P 1'
#
loop_
_entity.id
_entity.type
_entity.pdbx_description
1 polymer ?
#
loop_
_entity_poly.entity_id
_entity_poly.type
_entity_poly.pdbx_seq_one_letter_code
_entity_poly.pdbx_strand_id
1 'polypeptide(L)'
;FLETTSGESDEVATLVFNFLGNGLRRWDIKVTQFLCTNANRPPQGCLQFYTGLQGRITSFNFAPTTGSIHLANQMYSVCLSRREGYCCVEFEVCRDVEDAFSLHMNGLIKISSTDNGCTEDYIQIEGQHVMALSNLLFMDTVVFLFLFTLESSNMCLGNEKVFSNRYCGGTFNALQGLAVNSLVCDCTPPFILDIFTDGGQSSTLNLRNRGLCLDFRRRKCPLS
;
A
#
# COMPACT_ATOMS: atom_id res chain seq x y z
N PHE A 1 -13.73 10.35 0.80
CA PHE A 1 -14.57 10.35 2.01
C PHE A 1 -15.01 11.79 2.23
N LEU A 2 -16.29 12.06 2.49
CA LEU A 2 -16.78 13.42 2.74
C LEU A 2 -17.17 13.48 4.21
N GLU A 3 -16.39 14.20 5.01
CA GLU A 3 -16.68 14.45 6.41
C GLU A 3 -17.53 15.72 6.49
N THR A 4 -18.71 15.63 7.10
CA THR A 4 -19.51 16.79 7.46
C THR A 4 -19.49 16.92 8.98
N THR A 5 -19.33 18.14 9.47
CA THR A 5 -19.11 18.41 10.89
C THR A 5 -20.42 18.84 11.52
N SER A 6 -20.95 17.96 12.38
CA SER A 6 -22.01 18.18 13.38
C SER A 6 -23.38 17.61 13.01
N GLY A 7 -23.95 16.90 13.99
CA GLY A 7 -25.18 16.12 13.87
C GLY A 7 -26.45 16.97 13.86
N GLU A 8 -26.55 17.91 12.93
CA GLU A 8 -27.82 18.51 12.56
C GLU A 8 -28.34 17.75 11.32
N SER A 9 -29.61 17.34 11.32
CA SER A 9 -30.21 16.49 10.28
C SER A 9 -30.34 17.15 8.89
N ASP A 10 -29.71 18.30 8.67
CA ASP A 10 -29.86 19.17 7.49
C ASP A 10 -28.54 19.43 6.75
N GLU A 11 -27.43 18.76 7.07
CA GLU A 11 -26.19 18.90 6.30
C GLU A 11 -26.29 18.23 4.91
N VAL A 12 -26.44 19.05 3.87
CA VAL A 12 -26.46 18.59 2.47
C VAL A 12 -25.05 18.33 1.96
N ALA A 13 -24.71 17.05 1.76
CA ALA A 13 -23.50 16.66 1.02
C ALA A 13 -23.72 16.84 -0.49
N THR A 14 -23.10 17.88 -1.08
CA THR A 14 -23.17 18.12 -2.53
C THR A 14 -21.97 17.50 -3.24
N LEU A 15 -22.21 16.64 -4.23
CA LEU A 15 -21.17 16.15 -5.15
C LEU A 15 -21.27 16.91 -6.48
N VAL A 16 -20.20 17.62 -6.85
CA VAL A 16 -20.11 18.33 -8.14
C VAL A 16 -19.13 17.61 -9.04
N PHE A 17 -19.58 17.25 -10.24
CA PHE A 17 -18.72 16.66 -11.26
C PHE A 17 -18.54 17.64 -12.42
N ASN A 18 -17.31 18.06 -12.65
CA ASN A 18 -16.95 18.89 -13.80
C ASN A 18 -16.25 18.01 -14.84
N PHE A 19 -16.73 18.01 -16.07
CA PHE A 19 -16.16 17.19 -17.14
C PHE A 19 -15.61 18.05 -18.27
N LEU A 20 -14.48 17.62 -18.81
CA LEU A 20 -13.92 18.15 -20.06
C LEU A 20 -14.12 17.09 -21.16
N GLY A 21 -14.58 17.51 -22.35
CA GLY A 21 -14.73 16.67 -23.53
C GLY A 21 -15.92 15.70 -23.53
N ASN A 22 -16.12 15.06 -24.69
CA ASN A 22 -17.22 14.13 -24.96
C ASN A 22 -16.80 12.67 -24.65
N GLY A 23 -17.59 11.98 -23.82
CA GLY A 23 -17.39 10.57 -23.49
C GLY A 23 -18.53 10.02 -22.66
N LEU A 24 -18.86 8.74 -22.86
CA LEU A 24 -19.81 8.04 -22.00
C LEU A 24 -19.16 7.77 -20.65
N ARG A 25 -19.80 8.23 -19.58
CA ARG A 25 -19.32 8.09 -18.22
C ARG A 25 -20.41 7.48 -17.36
N ARG A 26 -20.03 6.55 -16.48
CA ARG A 26 -20.93 5.85 -15.56
C ARG A 26 -20.29 5.82 -14.18
N TRP A 27 -21.09 6.09 -13.15
CA TRP A 27 -20.70 6.09 -11.75
C TRP A 27 -21.76 5.35 -10.96
N ASP A 28 -21.33 4.49 -10.06
CA ASP A 28 -22.16 3.95 -9.00
C ASP A 28 -21.64 4.50 -7.68
N ILE A 29 -22.47 5.27 -6.97
CA ILE A 29 -22.07 5.96 -5.74
C ILE A 29 -22.98 5.48 -4.62
N LYS A 30 -22.36 4.99 -3.54
CA LYS A 30 -23.04 4.70 -2.28
C LYS A 30 -22.50 5.62 -1.21
N VAL A 31 -23.40 6.36 -0.56
CA VAL A 31 -23.07 7.21 0.58
C VAL A 31 -23.66 6.58 1.84
N THR A 32 -22.83 6.45 2.88
CA THR A 32 -23.26 6.02 4.21
C THR A 32 -22.75 7.04 5.20
N GLN A 33 -23.63 7.56 6.04
CA GLN A 33 -23.26 8.47 7.12
C GLN A 33 -23.08 7.67 8.42
N PHE A 34 -22.08 8.04 9.21
CA PHE A 34 -21.83 7.45 10.52
C PHE A 34 -21.90 8.55 11.57
N LEU A 35 -22.45 8.23 12.74
CA LEU A 35 -22.37 9.11 13.91
C LEU A 35 -20.90 9.38 14.24
N CYS A 36 -20.59 10.62 14.63
CA CYS A 36 -19.22 10.99 14.99
C CYS A 36 -18.65 10.14 16.15
N THR A 37 -19.52 9.60 17.02
CA THR A 37 -19.17 8.73 18.14
C THR A 37 -18.95 7.26 17.75
N ASN A 38 -19.13 6.90 16.47
CA ASN A 38 -18.98 5.53 16.02
C ASN A 38 -17.51 5.10 16.10
N ALA A 39 -17.22 4.07 16.90
CA ALA A 39 -15.88 3.50 17.05
C ALA A 39 -15.29 2.91 15.76
N ASN A 40 -16.13 2.59 14.78
CA ASN A 40 -15.74 2.06 13.47
C ASN A 40 -15.64 3.15 12.39
N ARG A 41 -15.67 4.45 12.76
CA ARG A 41 -15.45 5.52 11.79
C ARG A 41 -14.00 5.49 11.28
N PRO A 42 -13.75 5.78 9.99
CA PRO A 42 -12.39 6.00 9.52
C PRO A 42 -11.74 7.17 10.28
N PRO A 43 -10.41 7.13 10.49
CA PRO A 43 -9.67 8.31 10.93
C PRO A 43 -9.81 9.47 9.92
N GLN A 44 -9.68 10.69 10.41
CA GLN A 44 -9.62 11.87 9.55
C GLN A 44 -8.44 11.76 8.56
N GLY A 45 -8.65 12.18 7.31
CA GLY A 45 -7.64 12.08 6.24
C GLY A 45 -7.62 10.73 5.50
N CYS A 46 -8.42 9.77 5.93
CA CYS A 46 -8.50 8.46 5.30
C CYS A 46 -9.38 8.47 4.03
N LEU A 47 -8.78 8.31 2.84
CA LEU A 47 -9.55 8.27 1.59
C LEU A 47 -10.00 6.87 1.19
N GLN A 48 -9.31 5.83 1.67
CA GLN A 48 -9.75 4.44 1.53
C GLN A 48 -9.72 3.76 2.90
N PHE A 49 -10.85 3.20 3.33
CA PHE A 49 -10.97 2.57 4.65
C PHE A 49 -11.38 1.11 4.53
N TYR A 50 -10.52 0.23 5.02
CA TYR A 50 -10.72 -1.22 4.94
C TYR A 50 -11.02 -1.80 6.32
N THR A 51 -12.15 -2.51 6.43
CA THR A 51 -12.58 -3.13 7.69
C THR A 51 -12.41 -4.65 7.69
N GLY A 52 -12.21 -5.30 6.54
CA GLY A 52 -12.07 -6.75 6.41
C GLY A 52 -10.76 -7.31 6.98
N LEU A 53 -10.72 -8.62 7.30
CA LEU A 53 -9.50 -9.29 7.79
C LEU A 53 -8.41 -9.40 6.71
N GLN A 54 -8.82 -9.35 5.46
CA GLN A 54 -7.98 -9.29 4.28
C GLN A 54 -8.68 -8.43 3.23
N GLY A 55 -7.95 -7.99 2.23
CA GLY A 55 -8.51 -7.24 1.12
C GLY A 55 -7.42 -6.75 0.18
N ARG A 56 -7.85 -6.00 -0.83
CA ARG A 56 -6.98 -5.48 -1.87
C ARG A 56 -7.01 -3.96 -1.85
N ILE A 57 -5.84 -3.36 -1.75
CA ILE A 57 -5.60 -1.93 -1.81
C ILE A 57 -5.07 -1.61 -3.21
N THR A 58 -5.65 -0.62 -3.85
CA THR A 58 -5.13 -0.09 -5.11
C THR A 58 -4.98 1.42 -5.02
N SER A 59 -3.96 1.97 -5.67
CA SER A 59 -3.90 3.42 -5.84
C SER A 59 -5.07 3.91 -6.71
N PHE A 60 -5.49 5.16 -6.54
CA PHE A 60 -6.48 5.73 -7.45
C PHE A 60 -5.98 5.70 -8.90
N ASN A 61 -6.90 5.46 -9.84
CA ASN A 61 -6.63 5.26 -11.27
C ASN A 61 -5.80 4.01 -11.62
N PHE A 62 -5.58 3.10 -10.67
CA PHE A 62 -5.00 1.79 -10.97
C PHE A 62 -5.99 0.90 -11.72
N ALA A 63 -5.51 0.20 -12.74
CA ALA A 63 -6.28 -0.81 -13.47
C ALA A 63 -5.43 -2.08 -13.59
N PRO A 64 -6.02 -3.29 -13.50
CA PRO A 64 -5.27 -4.56 -13.59
C PRO A 64 -4.71 -4.80 -15.00
N THR A 65 -5.19 -4.09 -16.02
CA THR A 65 -4.64 -4.08 -17.37
C THR A 65 -3.41 -3.18 -17.49
N THR A 66 -2.64 -3.39 -18.55
CA THR A 66 -1.49 -2.54 -18.89
C THR A 66 -1.91 -1.11 -19.21
N GLY A 67 -1.09 -0.11 -18.83
CA GLY A 67 -1.29 1.30 -19.20
C GLY A 67 -2.01 2.18 -18.18
N SER A 68 -2.36 1.66 -16.99
CA SER A 68 -2.71 2.54 -15.87
C SER A 68 -1.49 3.34 -15.42
N ILE A 69 -1.74 4.56 -14.94
CA ILE A 69 -0.75 5.47 -14.37
C ILE A 69 -1.38 6.04 -13.11
N HIS A 70 -0.64 6.10 -12.01
CA HIS A 70 -1.14 6.73 -10.80
C HIS A 70 -1.42 8.20 -11.06
N LEU A 71 -2.36 8.77 -10.31
CA LEU A 71 -2.58 10.21 -10.35
C LEU A 71 -1.34 10.93 -9.77
N ALA A 72 -0.98 12.07 -10.36
CA ALA A 72 0.10 12.93 -9.89
C ALA A 72 -0.39 13.84 -8.76
N ASN A 73 0.54 14.38 -7.96
CA ASN A 73 0.29 15.29 -6.84
C ASN A 73 -0.75 14.75 -5.84
N GLN A 74 -0.66 13.47 -5.50
CA GLN A 74 -1.54 12.87 -4.50
C GLN A 74 -0.81 12.75 -3.17
N MET A 75 -1.54 13.05 -2.10
CA MET A 75 -1.13 12.75 -0.73
C MET A 75 -2.36 12.30 0.01
N TYR A 76 -2.49 10.99 0.23
CA TYR A 76 -3.64 10.44 0.93
C TYR A 76 -3.30 9.15 1.66
N SER A 77 -4.12 8.86 2.67
CA SER A 77 -3.97 7.68 3.50
C SER A 77 -4.99 6.61 3.15
N VAL A 78 -4.52 5.37 3.12
CA VAL A 78 -5.33 4.16 3.19
C VAL A 78 -5.25 3.65 4.62
N CYS A 79 -6.39 3.46 5.27
CA CYS A 79 -6.41 3.05 6.68
C CYS A 79 -7.15 1.74 6.85
N LEU A 80 -6.64 0.96 7.80
CA LEU A 80 -7.19 -0.33 8.15
C LEU A 80 -7.80 -0.21 9.54
N SER A 81 -9.08 -0.56 9.68
CA SER A 81 -9.74 -0.53 10.99
C SER A 81 -9.00 -1.42 12.00
N ARG A 82 -8.95 -1.00 13.27
CA ARG A 82 -8.49 -1.89 14.35
C ARG A 82 -9.45 -3.07 14.47
N ARG A 83 -8.92 -4.27 14.77
CA ARG A 83 -9.73 -5.43 15.14
C ARG A 83 -9.16 -6.13 16.35
N GLU A 84 -10.07 -6.55 17.22
CA GLU A 84 -9.74 -7.28 18.42
C GLU A 84 -9.03 -8.60 18.09
N GLY A 85 -7.96 -8.90 18.84
CA GLY A 85 -7.14 -10.09 18.63
C GLY A 85 -6.21 -10.05 17.41
N TYR A 86 -6.12 -8.92 16.69
CA TYR A 86 -5.19 -8.73 15.58
C TYR A 86 -4.17 -7.61 15.89
N CYS A 87 -2.89 -7.93 15.77
CA CYS A 87 -1.78 -7.06 16.19
C CYS A 87 -0.89 -6.57 15.04
N CYS A 88 -0.98 -7.20 13.86
CA CYS A 88 -0.19 -6.77 12.70
C CYS A 88 -1.00 -6.89 11.41
N VAL A 89 -0.49 -6.25 10.36
CA VAL A 89 -0.95 -6.37 8.97
C VAL A 89 0.24 -6.75 8.09
N GLU A 90 0.04 -7.76 7.26
CA GLU A 90 0.95 -8.14 6.18
C GLU A 90 0.46 -7.52 4.88
N PHE A 91 1.37 -6.95 4.11
CA PHE A 91 1.14 -6.44 2.76
C PHE A 91 1.96 -7.24 1.77
N GLU A 92 1.32 -7.67 0.69
CA GLU A 92 1.95 -8.34 -0.45
C GLU A 92 1.52 -7.68 -1.75
N VAL A 93 2.40 -7.66 -2.75
CA VAL A 93 2.00 -7.29 -4.11
C VAL A 93 0.97 -8.29 -4.66
N CYS A 94 -0.11 -7.78 -5.27
CA CYS A 94 -1.12 -8.61 -5.92
C CYS A 94 -0.47 -9.55 -6.94
N ARG A 95 -0.60 -10.88 -6.74
CA ARG A 95 0.06 -11.89 -7.59
C ARG A 95 -0.63 -12.13 -8.94
N ASP A 96 -1.91 -11.78 -9.03
CA ASP A 96 -2.76 -11.94 -10.21
C ASP A 96 -2.69 -10.75 -11.17
N VAL A 97 -1.81 -9.77 -10.89
CA VAL A 97 -1.62 -8.57 -11.69
C VAL A 97 -0.13 -8.42 -11.99
N GLU A 98 0.24 -8.51 -13.27
CA GLU A 98 1.61 -8.16 -13.72
C GLU A 98 1.91 -6.72 -13.32
N ASP A 99 3.15 -6.36 -13.00
CA ASP A 99 3.55 -4.98 -12.69
C ASP A 99 2.62 -4.26 -11.70
N ALA A 100 2.20 -5.01 -10.67
CA ALA A 100 1.28 -4.54 -9.65
C ALA A 100 1.88 -3.48 -8.72
N PHE A 101 3.18 -3.24 -8.72
CA PHE A 101 3.82 -2.19 -7.95
C PHE A 101 4.86 -1.48 -8.80
N SER A 102 4.69 -0.18 -9.01
CA SER A 102 5.68 0.66 -9.66
C SER A 102 5.45 2.13 -9.28
N LEU A 103 6.39 2.66 -8.51
CA LEU A 103 6.41 4.05 -8.03
C LEU A 103 7.82 4.59 -8.22
N HIS A 104 8.01 5.63 -9.05
CA HIS A 104 9.31 6.28 -9.25
C HIS A 104 10.45 5.29 -9.56
N MET A 105 10.38 4.66 -10.73
CA MET A 105 11.41 3.74 -11.22
C MET A 105 12.60 4.49 -11.85
N ASN A 106 13.79 4.38 -11.25
CA ASN A 106 15.03 5.03 -11.71
C ASN A 106 15.94 4.10 -12.55
N GLY A 107 15.38 3.44 -13.56
CA GLY A 107 16.19 2.64 -14.49
C GLY A 107 15.42 1.59 -15.30
N LEU A 108 16.16 0.82 -16.09
CA LEU A 108 15.64 -0.27 -16.91
C LEU A 108 15.35 -1.56 -16.12
N ILE A 109 15.95 -1.71 -14.94
CA ILE A 109 15.80 -2.89 -14.08
C ILE A 109 14.79 -2.56 -12.98
N LYS A 110 13.76 -3.40 -12.83
CA LYS A 110 12.80 -3.32 -11.73
C LYS A 110 13.48 -3.75 -10.44
N ILE A 111 13.86 -2.78 -9.63
CA ILE A 111 14.43 -2.99 -8.30
C ILE A 111 13.69 -2.16 -7.28
N SER A 112 13.75 -2.59 -6.03
CA SER A 112 13.21 -1.88 -4.88
C SER A 112 14.13 -0.73 -4.48
N SER A 113 13.52 0.35 -4.00
CA SER A 113 14.18 1.43 -3.32
C SER A 113 13.43 1.74 -2.04
N THR A 114 14.14 2.20 -1.02
CA THR A 114 13.54 2.49 0.29
C THR A 114 14.04 3.81 0.86
N ASP A 115 13.26 4.35 1.81
CA ASP A 115 13.61 5.50 2.66
C ASP A 115 14.17 6.69 1.86
N ASN A 116 15.45 7.02 2.03
CA ASN A 116 16.08 8.17 1.37
C ASN A 116 16.10 8.06 -0.17
N GLY A 117 15.96 6.85 -0.72
CA GLY A 117 15.81 6.63 -2.15
C GLY A 117 14.39 6.86 -2.69
N CYS A 118 13.45 7.21 -1.80
CA CYS A 118 12.02 7.37 -2.08
C CYS A 118 11.55 8.77 -1.67
N THR A 119 11.86 9.74 -2.53
CA THR A 119 11.56 11.16 -2.32
C THR A 119 10.48 11.72 -3.24
N GLU A 120 10.22 11.06 -4.37
CA GLU A 120 9.29 11.51 -5.41
C GLU A 120 7.95 10.78 -5.31
N ASP A 121 7.83 9.56 -5.85
CA ASP A 121 6.66 8.71 -5.64
C ASP A 121 6.99 7.56 -4.69
N TYR A 122 6.20 7.39 -3.64
CA TYR A 122 6.40 6.32 -2.67
C TYR A 122 5.15 6.03 -1.85
N ILE A 123 5.16 4.89 -1.18
CA ILE A 123 4.27 4.65 -0.05
C ILE A 123 5.04 4.68 1.26
N GLN A 124 4.37 5.10 2.32
CA GLN A 124 4.89 5.02 3.67
C GLN A 124 4.05 4.05 4.50
N ILE A 125 4.75 3.13 5.18
CA ILE A 125 4.19 2.17 6.13
C ILE A 125 5.13 2.18 7.33
N GLU A 126 4.61 2.37 8.54
CA GLU A 126 5.40 2.37 9.80
C GLU A 126 5.74 0.93 10.24
N GLY A 127 6.32 0.19 9.31
CA GLY A 127 6.46 -1.25 9.35
C GLY A 127 7.76 -1.75 9.98
N GLN A 128 7.68 -2.90 10.61
CA GLN A 128 8.85 -3.71 10.95
C GLN A 128 8.86 -4.89 9.99
N HIS A 129 9.82 -4.94 9.08
CA HIS A 129 9.95 -6.04 8.12
C HIS A 129 10.66 -7.22 8.77
N VAL A 130 10.33 -8.46 8.40
CA VAL A 130 11.13 -9.62 8.79
C VAL A 130 11.84 -10.19 7.59
N MET A 131 13.14 -10.27 7.73
CA MET A 131 14.00 -10.93 6.76
C MET A 131 13.83 -12.43 6.96
N ALA A 132 13.34 -13.14 5.94
CA ALA A 132 13.46 -14.60 5.88
C ALA A 132 14.89 -14.98 5.47
N LEU A 133 15.89 -14.45 6.19
CA LEU A 133 17.31 -14.67 5.91
C LEU A 133 17.99 -15.26 7.13
N SER A 134 17.42 -16.35 7.65
CA SER A 134 18.14 -17.17 8.61
C SER A 134 19.42 -17.67 7.95
N ASN A 135 20.55 -17.08 8.36
CA ASN A 135 21.93 -17.38 7.96
C ASN A 135 22.32 -17.04 6.51
N LEU A 136 22.35 -15.74 6.18
CA LEU A 136 23.23 -15.24 5.12
C LEU A 136 24.68 -15.16 5.62
N LEU A 137 25.37 -16.29 5.70
CA LEU A 137 26.83 -16.25 5.70
C LEU A 137 27.30 -16.11 4.25
N PHE A 138 27.71 -14.88 3.92
CA PHE A 138 28.73 -14.48 2.96
C PHE A 138 29.00 -15.41 1.76
N MET A 139 28.70 -14.87 0.57
CA MET A 139 29.28 -15.25 -0.73
C MET A 139 28.98 -16.67 -1.23
N ASP A 140 27.86 -16.87 -1.95
CA ASP A 140 27.90 -17.40 -3.32
C ASP A 140 26.53 -17.40 -4.01
N THR A 141 26.57 -17.42 -5.34
CA THR A 141 25.52 -17.15 -6.36
C THR A 141 24.23 -18.02 -6.37
N VAL A 142 23.86 -18.67 -5.27
CA VAL A 142 22.80 -19.72 -5.24
C VAL A 142 21.50 -19.26 -4.53
N VAL A 143 21.33 -17.95 -4.33
CA VAL A 143 20.21 -17.32 -3.59
C VAL A 143 18.82 -17.65 -4.15
N PHE A 144 18.72 -18.06 -5.42
CA PHE A 144 17.44 -18.04 -6.15
C PHE A 144 16.48 -19.20 -5.85
N LEU A 145 16.95 -20.32 -5.29
CA LEU A 145 16.13 -21.54 -5.22
C LEU A 145 15.54 -21.88 -3.84
N PHE A 146 16.01 -21.27 -2.75
CA PHE A 146 15.52 -21.59 -1.38
C PHE A 146 14.39 -20.69 -0.86
N LEU A 147 13.95 -19.70 -1.64
CA LEU A 147 12.90 -18.74 -1.27
C LEU A 147 11.47 -19.35 -1.20
N PHE A 148 11.27 -20.60 -1.63
CA PHE A 148 9.93 -21.15 -1.83
C PHE A 148 9.33 -21.93 -0.65
N THR A 149 10.01 -22.11 0.49
CA THR A 149 9.54 -23.09 1.51
C THR A 149 9.46 -22.59 2.95
N LEU A 150 8.97 -21.38 3.21
CA LEU A 150 8.54 -21.03 4.56
C LEU A 150 7.05 -20.68 4.60
N GLU A 151 6.26 -21.66 5.03
CA GLU A 151 4.84 -21.51 5.34
C GLU A 151 4.63 -20.48 6.46
N SER A 152 4.32 -19.24 6.04
CA SER A 152 3.17 -18.40 6.41
C SER A 152 2.64 -18.36 7.87
N SER A 153 3.43 -18.70 8.88
CA SER A 153 2.92 -18.79 10.25
C SER A 153 3.27 -17.61 11.14
N ASN A 154 4.49 -17.03 11.08
CA ASN A 154 4.90 -15.99 12.05
C ASN A 154 5.86 -14.93 11.46
N MET A 155 5.76 -14.61 10.16
CA MET A 155 6.70 -13.68 9.53
C MET A 155 6.70 -12.29 10.17
N CYS A 156 5.58 -11.66 10.55
CA CYS A 156 5.66 -10.36 11.25
C CYS A 156 6.22 -10.43 12.70
N LEU A 157 6.38 -11.63 13.25
CA LEU A 157 6.77 -11.88 14.64
C LEU A 157 8.16 -12.55 14.75
N GLY A 158 8.91 -12.59 13.65
CA GLY A 158 10.28 -13.09 13.62
C GLY A 158 11.27 -12.16 14.34
N ASN A 159 12.43 -12.71 14.68
CA ASN A 159 13.48 -12.02 15.43
C ASN A 159 14.41 -11.15 14.56
N GLU A 160 14.52 -11.44 13.26
CA GLU A 160 15.37 -10.66 12.34
C GLU A 160 14.53 -9.61 11.62
N LYS A 161 14.66 -8.35 12.06
CA LYS A 161 13.88 -7.24 11.55
C LYS A 161 14.72 -6.23 10.77
N VAL A 162 14.23 -5.82 9.60
CA VAL A 162 14.72 -4.65 8.87
C VAL A 162 13.66 -3.56 8.95
N PHE A 163 14.10 -2.32 9.06
CA PHE A 163 13.21 -1.18 9.21
C PHE A 163 13.39 -0.28 8.00
N SER A 164 12.31 -0.14 7.25
CA SER A 164 12.15 0.88 6.22
C SER A 164 10.75 1.43 6.36
N ASN A 165 10.61 2.73 6.19
CA ASN A 165 9.33 3.42 6.31
C ASN A 165 8.78 3.75 4.93
N ARG A 166 9.66 4.10 3.97
CA ARG A 166 9.23 4.46 2.61
C ARG A 166 9.63 3.41 1.60
N TYR A 167 8.75 3.15 0.64
CA TYR A 167 8.91 2.11 -0.38
C TYR A 167 8.56 2.65 -1.75
N CYS A 168 9.45 2.43 -2.71
CA CYS A 168 9.29 2.81 -4.11
C CYS A 168 10.15 1.90 -5.00
N GLY A 169 10.21 2.19 -6.29
CA GLY A 169 10.86 1.39 -7.31
C GLY A 169 9.90 0.48 -8.08
N GLY A 170 10.46 -0.51 -8.76
CA GLY A 170 9.73 -1.46 -9.61
C GLY A 170 9.34 -2.77 -8.93
N THR A 171 9.73 -2.93 -7.67
CA THR A 171 9.36 -4.05 -6.79
C THR A 171 9.13 -3.53 -5.37
N PHE A 172 8.24 -4.18 -4.63
CA PHE A 172 7.93 -3.85 -3.25
C PHE A 172 8.77 -4.70 -2.31
N ASN A 173 9.78 -4.11 -1.68
CA ASN A 173 10.68 -4.79 -0.77
C ASN A 173 11.27 -3.81 0.24
N ALA A 174 11.47 -4.25 1.49
CA ALA A 174 12.12 -3.45 2.53
C ALA A 174 13.65 -3.37 2.39
N LEU A 175 14.23 -4.20 1.54
CA LEU A 175 15.64 -4.07 1.16
C LEU A 175 15.75 -3.29 -0.14
N GLN A 176 16.74 -2.41 -0.20
CA GLN A 176 17.07 -1.68 -1.43
C GLN A 176 17.79 -2.58 -2.44
N GLY A 177 17.53 -2.37 -3.72
CA GLY A 177 18.29 -2.97 -4.83
C GLY A 177 17.85 -4.38 -5.24
N LEU A 178 16.71 -4.88 -4.75
CA LEU A 178 16.26 -6.25 -5.05
C LEU A 178 15.24 -6.28 -6.18
N ALA A 179 15.45 -7.17 -7.15
CA ALA A 179 14.52 -7.42 -8.24
C ALA A 179 13.38 -8.41 -7.90
N VAL A 180 13.06 -8.55 -6.60
CA VAL A 180 12.02 -9.44 -6.09
C VAL A 180 11.13 -8.72 -5.09
N ASN A 181 9.83 -8.99 -5.15
CA ASN A 181 8.88 -8.51 -4.14
C ASN A 181 9.07 -9.32 -2.84
N SER A 182 8.79 -8.71 -1.70
CA SER A 182 8.70 -9.39 -0.42
C SER A 182 7.47 -8.93 0.36
N LEU A 183 7.13 -9.68 1.41
CA LEU A 183 6.04 -9.32 2.33
C LEU A 183 6.53 -8.21 3.25
N VAL A 184 5.71 -7.18 3.45
CA VAL A 184 5.97 -6.10 4.41
C VAL A 184 4.97 -6.16 5.55
N CYS A 185 5.46 -6.05 6.78
CA CYS A 185 4.66 -6.15 7.99
C CYS A 185 4.59 -4.81 8.71
N ASP A 186 3.39 -4.47 9.19
CA ASP A 186 3.16 -3.36 10.10
C ASP A 186 2.49 -3.87 11.37
N CYS A 187 3.14 -3.69 12.51
CA CYS A 187 2.63 -4.07 13.84
C CYS A 187 2.43 -2.83 14.74
N THR A 188 2.38 -1.64 14.16
CA THR A 188 2.35 -0.35 14.85
C THR A 188 0.97 0.29 14.67
N PRO A 189 -0.05 -0.08 15.47
CA PRO A 189 -1.36 0.56 15.35
C PRO A 189 -1.28 2.06 15.65
N PRO A 190 -2.03 2.93 14.93
CA PRO A 190 -2.98 2.60 13.88
C PRO A 190 -2.31 2.20 12.55
N PHE A 191 -2.87 1.17 11.88
CA PHE A 191 -2.36 0.68 10.59
C PHE A 191 -2.78 1.62 9.46
N ILE A 192 -1.81 2.38 8.96
CA ILE A 192 -2.00 3.39 7.92
C ILE A 192 -0.93 3.16 6.84
N LEU A 193 -1.37 3.17 5.59
CA LEU A 193 -0.51 3.19 4.41
C LEU A 193 -0.72 4.54 3.73
N ASP A 194 0.29 5.39 3.79
CA ASP A 194 0.27 6.68 3.12
C ASP A 194 0.79 6.54 1.70
N ILE A 195 0.12 7.21 0.75
CA ILE A 195 0.50 7.24 -0.65
C ILE A 195 0.87 8.67 -0.98
N PHE A 196 2.11 8.85 -1.43
CA PHE A 196 2.65 10.12 -1.90
C PHE A 196 3.07 9.97 -3.36
N THR A 197 2.51 10.80 -4.23
CA THR A 197 2.92 10.91 -5.63
C THR A 197 3.17 12.37 -5.94
N ASP A 198 4.32 12.66 -6.53
CA ASP A 198 4.69 14.03 -6.83
C ASP A 198 4.07 14.49 -8.17
N GLY A 199 4.40 15.71 -8.58
CA GLY A 199 3.99 16.26 -9.87
C GLY A 199 4.92 15.90 -11.02
N GLY A 200 6.04 15.24 -10.73
CA GLY A 200 7.04 14.83 -11.68
C GLY A 200 6.53 13.67 -12.53
N GLN A 201 6.75 13.76 -13.84
CA GLN A 201 6.71 12.56 -14.67
C GLN A 201 8.12 12.02 -14.68
N SER A 202 8.36 10.84 -14.11
CA SER A 202 9.69 10.19 -14.14
C SER A 202 10.21 10.18 -15.59
N SER A 203 11.19 11.04 -15.86
CA SER A 203 11.33 11.70 -17.16
C SER A 203 12.29 11.01 -18.12
N THR A 204 12.65 9.74 -17.90
CA THR A 204 13.68 9.10 -18.76
C THR A 204 13.30 7.75 -19.33
N LEU A 205 12.37 7.01 -18.72
CA LEU A 205 11.84 5.76 -19.28
C LEU A 205 10.39 5.61 -18.81
N ASN A 206 9.45 5.56 -19.75
CA ASN A 206 8.02 5.27 -19.52
C ASN A 206 7.77 3.84 -18.98
N LEU A 207 8.63 3.31 -18.10
CA LEU A 207 8.41 2.11 -17.31
C LEU A 207 7.54 2.46 -16.09
N ARG A 208 6.39 3.05 -16.45
CA ARG A 208 5.07 3.10 -15.81
C ARG A 208 5.12 3.24 -14.30
N ASN A 209 5.12 4.50 -13.86
CA ASN A 209 4.48 5.01 -12.63
C ASN A 209 3.00 4.58 -12.56
N ARG A 210 2.76 3.27 -12.51
CA ARG A 210 1.45 2.67 -12.63
C ARG A 210 0.65 2.84 -11.36
N GLY A 211 1.36 2.94 -10.24
CA GLY A 211 0.80 2.91 -8.91
C GLY A 211 0.99 1.53 -8.28
N LEU A 212 0.02 1.12 -7.48
CA LEU A 212 0.13 -0.08 -6.67
C LEU A 212 -1.17 -0.89 -6.61
N CYS A 213 -0.99 -2.19 -6.44
CA CYS A 213 -1.96 -3.17 -6.00
C CYS A 213 -1.30 -4.02 -4.92
N LEU A 214 -1.80 -3.91 -3.69
CA LEU A 214 -1.34 -4.67 -2.54
C LEU A 214 -2.51 -5.46 -1.95
N ASP A 215 -2.32 -6.76 -1.77
CA ASP A 215 -3.19 -7.57 -0.93
C ASP A 215 -2.71 -7.46 0.52
N PHE A 216 -3.62 -7.15 1.44
CA PHE A 216 -3.32 -7.10 2.87
C PHE A 216 -3.98 -8.26 3.61
N ARG A 217 -3.34 -8.72 4.69
CA ARG A 217 -3.88 -9.72 5.61
C ARG A 217 -3.55 -9.37 7.05
N ARG A 218 -4.55 -9.28 7.91
CA ARG A 218 -4.36 -9.07 9.34
C ARG A 218 -3.86 -10.35 10.01
N ARG A 219 -2.92 -10.19 10.94
CA ARG A 219 -2.35 -11.28 11.75
C ARG A 219 -2.81 -11.19 13.19
N LYS A 220 -3.15 -12.35 13.74
CA LYS A 220 -3.56 -12.46 15.14
C LYS A 220 -2.39 -12.09 16.04
N CYS A 221 -2.70 -11.55 17.20
CA CYS A 221 -1.71 -11.37 18.26
C CYS A 221 -1.14 -12.73 18.69
N PRO A 222 0.16 -12.83 19.00
CA PRO A 222 0.69 -14.02 19.66
C PRO A 222 -0.09 -14.26 20.96
N LEU A 223 -0.41 -15.51 21.25
CA LEU A 223 -1.05 -15.90 22.50
C LEU A 223 -0.06 -15.60 23.64
N SER A 224 -0.48 -14.76 24.59
CA SER A 224 0.25 -14.49 25.84
C SER A 224 0.15 -15.67 26.79
#